data_AF-A0A291DEF1-F1
#
_entry.id   AF-A0A291DEF1-F1
#
_cell.length_a   1.000
_cell.length_b   1.000
_cell.length_c   1.000
_cell.angle_alpha   90.00
_cell.angle_beta   90.00
_cell.angle_gamma   90.00
#
_symmetry.space_group_name_H-M   'P 1'
#
loop_
_entity.id
_entity.type
_entity.pdbx_description
1 polymer ?
#
loop_
_entity_poly.entity_id
_entity_poly.type
_entity_poly.pdbx_seq_one_letter_code
_entity_poly.pdbx_strand_id
1 'polypeptide(L)'
;MNLNKLFTALRHRKNTPAHNHQAGRRERYTHALEQFLDGQPAVRLGGVYTLASLIDEWLTDASLPEQVRREEAQTIIDALTECIRTPYPLAQKRQALEADEAPEGYEGDFMHDQEALREEQLVRRTVFMEFSRRLAAASKSTKKDNKEDLPTVPPLSPMWADLRFDFGGAPIFYPLRQLHFQNADFASATFYGPADFSGATFHGDTSFSVAQFTADASFDSANFTDWVGFSAAHFAGAAEFGEARFADAASFATVTFTGEADFSDAVFSATADFAVSAFKSDANFSRLNTAGIASFAAVTFGGKAVFTASTFHDEAHFAASVFNRPAVFSKSLFGGVARFAGIATKQSAMFSNVRFASAADFSGASFTQYEDFGGARFDGDATFSRSSFFAVIRTSYDMDFPQYANFANAAFAQGADFSEATFTAFVGFGRATFAGAVSFNGANFAGAYFADAKFSQKADFRQTRFSYAEPSFWDSEGQQKSARFSAQADPQGYLFEARPESAHGFSCGTAELLNRTFVLPIGAVLYDPDSWDEEKQEYTRISEPAQ
;
A
#
# COMPACT_ATOMS: atom_id res chain seq x y z
N MET A 1 35.13 10.29 0.12
CA MET A 1 36.48 10.06 -0.43
C MET A 1 37.10 11.43 -0.76
N ASN A 2 38.41 11.62 -0.63
CA ASN A 2 39.07 12.94 -0.85
C ASN A 2 39.33 13.15 -2.36
N LEU A 3 38.90 14.29 -2.94
CA LEU A 3 39.12 14.67 -4.35
C LEU A 3 40.55 14.40 -4.84
N ASN A 4 41.55 14.55 -3.95
CA ASN A 4 42.96 14.25 -4.26
C ASN A 4 43.23 12.79 -4.67
N LYS A 5 42.46 11.81 -4.17
CA LYS A 5 42.62 10.41 -4.58
C LYS A 5 42.15 10.18 -6.02
N LEU A 6 41.10 10.90 -6.45
CA LEU A 6 40.59 10.83 -7.83
C LEU A 6 41.62 11.34 -8.83
N PHE A 7 42.17 12.52 -8.56
CA PHE A 7 43.25 13.12 -9.34
C PHE A 7 44.50 12.24 -9.41
N THR A 8 44.79 11.48 -8.34
CA THR A 8 45.94 10.58 -8.29
C THR A 8 45.71 9.31 -9.13
N ALA A 9 44.51 8.74 -9.12
CA ALA A 9 44.16 7.58 -9.95
C ALA A 9 44.21 7.90 -11.45
N LEU A 10 43.83 9.13 -11.82
CA LEU A 10 43.84 9.63 -13.21
C LEU A 10 45.26 9.78 -13.78
N ARG A 11 46.24 10.22 -12.98
CA ARG A 11 47.64 10.38 -13.45
C ARG A 11 48.32 9.07 -13.82
N HIS A 12 47.86 7.92 -13.31
CA HIS A 12 48.50 6.63 -13.53
C HIS A 12 48.00 5.85 -14.77
N ARG A 13 46.90 6.26 -15.42
CA ARG A 13 46.44 5.64 -16.68
C ARG A 13 47.11 6.29 -17.90
N LYS A 14 48.39 5.98 -18.16
CA LYS A 14 49.04 6.27 -19.45
C LYS A 14 49.64 5.03 -20.12
N ASN A 15 49.24 4.87 -21.39
CA ASN A 15 49.92 4.25 -22.56
C ASN A 15 49.79 2.75 -22.88
N THR A 16 49.15 2.46 -24.02
CA THR A 16 49.69 1.61 -25.13
C THR A 16 48.95 1.99 -26.44
N PRO A 17 49.58 1.93 -27.64
CA PRO A 17 49.18 2.76 -28.78
C PRO A 17 48.27 2.04 -29.79
N ALA A 18 47.01 2.47 -29.85
CA ALA A 18 46.13 2.37 -31.01
C ALA A 18 45.35 3.71 -31.13
N HIS A 19 46.09 4.83 -31.19
CA HIS A 19 45.73 6.01 -30.38
C HIS A 19 45.79 7.36 -31.10
N ASN A 20 44.94 7.61 -32.11
CA ASN A 20 44.69 9.00 -32.54
C ASN A 20 43.27 9.48 -32.20
N HIS A 21 42.21 8.74 -32.56
CA HIS A 21 40.84 9.12 -32.17
C HIS A 21 40.52 8.81 -30.70
N GLN A 22 40.97 7.67 -30.19
CA GLN A 22 40.81 7.31 -28.77
C GLN A 22 41.63 8.22 -27.85
N ALA A 23 42.86 8.57 -28.24
CA ALA A 23 43.70 9.51 -27.50
C ALA A 23 43.04 10.89 -27.39
N GLY A 24 42.46 11.41 -28.49
CA GLY A 24 41.75 12.68 -28.49
C GLY A 24 40.47 12.67 -27.63
N ARG A 25 39.72 11.56 -27.57
CA ARG A 25 38.58 11.43 -26.63
C ARG A 25 39.05 11.42 -25.18
N ARG A 26 40.13 10.70 -24.87
CA ARG A 26 40.68 10.63 -23.51
C ARG A 26 41.23 11.97 -23.03
N GLU A 27 41.85 12.75 -23.91
CA GLU A 27 42.32 14.10 -23.60
C GLU A 27 41.14 15.06 -23.34
N ARG A 28 40.11 15.03 -24.20
CA ARG A 28 38.87 15.79 -23.96
C ARG A 28 38.17 15.37 -22.68
N TYR A 29 38.15 14.07 -22.36
CA TYR A 29 37.61 13.56 -21.10
C TYR A 29 38.35 14.15 -19.90
N THR A 30 39.69 14.08 -19.88
CA THR A 30 40.48 14.65 -18.77
C THR A 30 40.23 16.14 -18.61
N HIS A 31 40.24 16.90 -19.71
CA HIS A 31 40.01 18.34 -19.65
C HIS A 31 38.59 18.70 -19.19
N ALA A 32 37.57 18.01 -19.71
CA ALA A 32 36.18 18.24 -19.32
C ALA A 32 35.92 17.84 -17.85
N LEU A 33 36.58 16.79 -17.36
CA LEU A 33 36.50 16.39 -15.97
C LEU A 33 37.15 17.42 -15.04
N GLU A 34 38.31 17.96 -15.41
CA GLU A 34 38.94 19.07 -14.67
C GLU A 34 38.03 20.30 -14.61
N GLN A 35 37.41 20.67 -15.74
CA GLN A 35 36.42 21.76 -15.80
C GLN A 35 35.21 21.49 -14.91
N PHE A 36 34.72 20.26 -14.86
CA PHE A 36 33.56 19.86 -14.05
C PHE A 36 33.83 19.87 -12.55
N LEU A 37 35.02 19.44 -12.12
CA LEU A 37 35.36 19.32 -10.71
C LEU A 37 35.86 20.65 -10.12
N ASP A 38 36.71 21.38 -10.83
CA ASP A 38 37.45 22.54 -10.29
C ASP A 38 37.10 23.88 -10.97
N GLY A 39 36.20 23.87 -11.95
CA GLY A 39 35.78 25.08 -12.65
C GLY A 39 34.90 26.02 -11.82
N GLN A 40 34.78 27.27 -12.26
CA GLN A 40 33.67 28.13 -11.85
C GLN A 40 32.33 27.56 -12.34
N PRO A 41 31.18 27.88 -11.74
CA PRO A 41 29.88 27.24 -12.04
C PRO A 41 29.56 27.14 -13.54
N ALA A 42 29.74 28.22 -14.31
CA ALA A 42 29.52 28.21 -15.76
C ALA A 42 30.47 27.26 -16.52
N VAL A 43 31.73 27.16 -16.07
CA VAL A 43 32.73 26.23 -16.64
C VAL A 43 32.37 24.78 -16.27
N ARG A 44 31.89 24.54 -15.04
CA ARG A 44 31.44 23.21 -14.61
C ARG A 44 30.28 22.70 -15.44
N LEU A 45 29.31 23.57 -15.75
CA LEU A 45 28.20 23.24 -16.66
C LEU A 45 28.72 22.87 -18.06
N GLY A 46 29.68 23.63 -18.60
CA GLY A 46 30.35 23.28 -19.86
C GLY A 46 31.03 21.91 -19.83
N GLY A 47 31.68 21.57 -18.70
CA GLY A 47 32.24 20.26 -18.43
C GLY A 47 31.19 19.15 -18.46
N VAL A 48 30.05 19.34 -17.79
CA VAL A 48 28.92 18.38 -17.79
C VAL A 48 28.44 18.09 -19.22
N TYR A 49 28.17 19.13 -20.03
CA TYR A 49 27.73 18.94 -21.42
C TYR A 49 28.76 18.18 -22.25
N THR A 50 30.04 18.50 -22.06
CA THR A 50 31.14 17.83 -22.80
C THR A 50 31.26 16.36 -22.40
N LEU A 51 31.22 16.06 -21.10
CA LEU A 51 31.24 14.67 -20.59
C LEU A 51 30.03 13.88 -21.10
N ALA A 52 28.83 14.46 -21.05
CA ALA A 52 27.62 13.81 -21.55
C ALA A 52 27.69 13.53 -23.07
N SER A 53 28.23 14.46 -23.86
CA SER A 53 28.47 14.25 -25.29
C SER A 53 29.51 13.17 -25.55
N LEU A 54 30.57 13.08 -24.73
CA LEU A 54 31.59 12.04 -24.86
C LEU A 54 31.01 10.64 -24.61
N ILE A 55 30.03 10.50 -23.70
CA ILE A 55 29.32 9.24 -23.51
C ILE A 55 28.63 8.83 -24.82
N ASP A 56 27.89 9.75 -25.45
CA ASP A 56 27.22 9.47 -26.74
C ASP A 56 28.23 9.07 -27.82
N GLU A 57 29.36 9.76 -27.91
CA GLU A 57 30.43 9.44 -28.86
C GLU A 57 31.02 8.04 -28.65
N TRP A 58 31.24 7.62 -27.39
CA TRP A 58 31.73 6.28 -27.11
C TRP A 58 30.71 5.21 -27.45
N LEU A 59 29.44 5.40 -27.07
CA LEU A 59 28.38 4.42 -27.31
C LEU A 59 28.11 4.25 -28.81
N THR A 60 28.15 5.32 -29.59
CA THR A 60 27.83 5.30 -31.03
C THR A 60 28.99 4.85 -31.93
N ASP A 61 30.20 4.69 -31.41
CA ASP A 61 31.37 4.33 -32.20
C ASP A 61 31.34 2.87 -32.65
N ALA A 62 30.73 2.59 -33.81
CA ALA A 62 30.63 1.23 -34.36
C ALA A 62 31.98 0.57 -34.70
N SER A 63 33.10 1.30 -34.64
CA SER A 63 34.43 0.72 -34.87
C SER A 63 34.97 -0.08 -33.69
N LEU A 64 34.36 0.05 -32.50
CA LEU A 64 34.81 -0.59 -31.27
C LEU A 64 33.88 -1.73 -30.84
N PRO A 65 34.42 -2.77 -30.18
CA PRO A 65 33.58 -3.80 -29.56
C PRO A 65 32.61 -3.19 -28.55
N GLU A 66 31.38 -3.69 -28.52
CA GLU A 66 30.30 -3.18 -27.67
C GLU A 66 30.70 -3.08 -26.19
N GLN A 67 31.41 -4.10 -25.69
CA GLN A 67 31.94 -4.13 -24.33
C GLN A 67 32.85 -2.94 -24.02
N VAL A 68 33.77 -2.62 -24.92
CA VAL A 68 34.72 -1.50 -24.75
C VAL A 68 33.98 -0.16 -24.74
N ARG A 69 32.98 -0.01 -25.62
CA ARG A 69 32.14 1.21 -25.67
C ARG A 69 31.40 1.43 -24.37
N ARG A 70 30.78 0.37 -23.82
CA ARG A 70 30.08 0.41 -22.54
C ARG A 70 31.02 0.72 -21.38
N GLU A 71 32.21 0.12 -21.34
CA GLU A 71 33.21 0.36 -20.28
C GLU A 71 33.71 1.82 -20.26
N GLU A 72 34.02 2.40 -21.43
CA GLU A 72 34.45 3.80 -21.52
C GLU A 72 33.30 4.76 -21.21
N ALA A 73 32.08 4.48 -21.67
CA ALA A 73 30.88 5.25 -21.31
C ALA A 73 30.58 5.21 -19.80
N GLN A 74 30.61 4.02 -19.20
CA GLN A 74 30.38 3.82 -17.77
C GLN A 74 31.43 4.55 -16.92
N THR A 75 32.69 4.59 -17.37
CA THR A 75 33.75 5.36 -16.69
C THR A 75 33.40 6.84 -16.55
N ILE A 76 32.76 7.43 -17.58
CA ILE A 76 32.34 8.84 -17.53
C ILE A 76 31.12 9.01 -16.61
N ILE A 77 30.16 8.07 -16.65
CA ILE A 77 29.01 8.07 -15.74
C ILE A 77 29.49 7.98 -14.29
N ASP A 78 30.40 7.06 -13.97
CA ASP A 78 30.94 6.87 -12.62
C ASP A 78 31.60 8.16 -12.09
N ALA A 79 32.29 8.91 -12.95
CA ALA A 79 32.89 10.20 -12.59
C ALA A 79 31.82 11.28 -12.31
N LEU A 80 30.77 11.34 -13.13
CA LEU A 80 29.64 12.25 -12.93
C LEU A 80 28.85 11.92 -11.65
N THR A 81 28.60 10.63 -11.39
CA THR A 81 27.88 10.18 -10.19
C THR A 81 28.72 10.27 -8.93
N GLU A 82 30.05 10.16 -9.00
CA GLU A 82 30.93 10.43 -7.86
C GLU A 82 30.85 11.89 -7.39
N CYS A 83 30.71 12.85 -8.32
CA CYS A 83 30.46 14.24 -7.93
C CYS A 83 29.10 14.37 -7.21
N ILE A 84 28.06 13.71 -7.69
CA ILE A 84 26.74 13.69 -7.03
C ILE A 84 26.82 13.10 -5.62
N ARG A 85 27.57 12.00 -5.45
CA ARG A 85 27.78 11.33 -4.16
C ARG A 85 28.70 12.08 -3.20
N THR A 86 29.44 13.09 -3.68
CA THR A 86 30.37 13.84 -2.84
C THR A 86 29.59 14.66 -1.80
N PRO A 87 29.91 14.52 -0.50
CA PRO A 87 29.27 15.29 0.57
C PRO A 87 29.30 16.80 0.30
N TYR A 88 28.20 17.48 0.58
CA TYR A 88 28.08 18.93 0.42
C TYR A 88 27.47 19.53 1.68
N PRO A 89 28.27 20.14 2.59
CA PRO A 89 27.79 20.57 3.91
C PRO A 89 26.60 21.53 3.87
N LEU A 90 26.54 22.44 2.88
CA LEU A 90 25.43 23.40 2.75
C LEU A 90 24.09 22.73 2.41
N ALA A 91 24.08 21.48 1.91
CA ALA A 91 22.86 20.72 1.68
C ALA A 91 22.03 20.56 2.98
N GLN A 92 22.71 20.36 4.13
CA GLN A 92 22.05 20.24 5.43
C GLN A 92 21.37 21.54 5.88
N LYS A 93 21.86 22.68 5.37
CA LYS A 93 21.33 24.02 5.65
C LYS A 93 20.30 24.47 4.61
N ARG A 94 19.90 23.61 3.65
CA ARG A 94 19.02 23.99 2.52
C ARG A 94 17.77 24.73 2.97
N GLN A 95 17.05 24.22 3.96
CA GLN A 95 15.80 24.83 4.42
C GLN A 95 15.99 26.26 4.94
N ALA A 96 17.11 26.54 5.60
CA ALA A 96 17.46 27.89 6.05
C ALA A 96 17.91 28.79 4.90
N LEU A 97 18.71 28.25 3.98
CA LEU A 97 19.29 28.99 2.85
C LEU A 97 18.29 29.28 1.71
N GLU A 98 17.16 28.57 1.65
CA GLU A 98 16.07 28.85 0.72
C GLU A 98 15.11 29.94 1.23
N ALA A 99 15.30 30.45 2.45
CA ALA A 99 14.53 31.58 2.98
C ALA A 99 14.97 32.93 2.36
N ASP A 100 14.06 33.91 2.38
CA ASP A 100 14.31 35.26 1.85
C ASP A 100 15.31 36.06 2.71
N GLU A 101 15.33 35.81 4.02
CA GLU A 101 16.18 36.50 4.98
C GLU A 101 16.95 35.49 5.85
N ALA A 102 18.11 35.92 6.34
CA ALA A 102 18.94 35.09 7.20
C ALA A 102 18.20 34.78 8.53
N PRO A 103 18.05 33.51 8.92
CA PRO A 103 17.45 33.17 10.20
C PRO A 103 18.31 33.68 11.36
N GLU A 104 17.65 34.02 12.48
CA GLU A 104 18.34 34.47 13.68
C GLU A 104 19.38 33.43 14.12
N GLY A 105 20.62 33.89 14.32
CA GLY A 105 21.73 33.02 14.73
C GLY A 105 22.37 32.21 13.59
N TYR A 106 22.14 32.57 12.32
CA TYR A 106 22.86 31.94 11.20
C TYR A 106 24.38 32.09 11.34
N GLU A 107 25.10 30.97 11.37
CA GLU A 107 26.56 30.94 11.36
C GLU A 107 27.09 30.86 9.92
N GLY A 108 27.76 31.93 9.48
CA GLY A 108 28.40 32.04 8.17
C GLY A 108 28.02 33.33 7.43
N ASP A 109 28.46 33.42 6.17
CA ASP A 109 27.99 34.46 5.24
C ASP A 109 26.75 33.92 4.51
N PHE A 110 25.57 34.34 4.97
CA PHE A 110 24.29 33.83 4.46
C PHE A 110 24.13 34.04 2.96
N MET A 111 24.50 35.22 2.45
CA MET A 111 24.35 35.53 1.02
C MET A 111 25.30 34.68 0.18
N HIS A 112 26.55 34.53 0.62
CA HIS A 112 27.52 33.68 -0.05
C HIS A 112 27.13 32.20 -0.02
N ASP A 113 26.70 31.69 1.13
CA ASP A 113 26.27 30.29 1.29
C ASP A 113 25.01 30.00 0.46
N GLN A 114 24.07 30.96 0.37
CA GLN A 114 22.88 30.85 -0.46
C GLN A 114 23.24 30.80 -1.95
N GLU A 115 24.16 31.65 -2.42
CA GLU A 115 24.65 31.63 -3.80
C GLU A 115 25.36 30.31 -4.11
N ALA A 116 26.30 29.88 -3.26
CA ALA A 116 27.03 28.63 -3.42
C ALA A 116 26.10 27.40 -3.48
N LEU A 117 25.06 27.37 -2.64
CA LEU A 117 24.05 26.30 -2.66
C LEU A 117 23.31 26.26 -4.00
N ARG A 118 22.84 27.42 -4.50
CA ARG A 118 22.11 27.52 -5.78
C ARG A 118 22.97 27.09 -6.96
N GLU A 119 24.24 27.47 -6.96
CA GLU A 119 25.20 27.06 -7.99
C GLU A 119 25.47 25.56 -7.98
N GLU A 120 25.66 24.95 -6.80
CA GLU A 120 25.88 23.51 -6.69
C GLU A 120 24.62 22.72 -7.06
N GLN A 121 23.43 23.20 -6.65
CA GLN A 121 22.13 22.65 -7.08
C GLN A 121 22.04 22.64 -8.61
N LEU A 122 22.37 23.76 -9.26
CA LEU A 122 22.33 23.88 -10.72
C LEU A 122 23.27 22.89 -11.40
N VAL A 123 24.52 22.79 -10.95
CA VAL A 123 25.52 21.88 -11.55
C VAL A 123 25.10 20.42 -11.40
N ARG A 124 24.78 19.95 -10.19
CA ARG A 124 24.44 18.54 -9.97
C ARG A 124 23.11 18.16 -10.61
N ARG A 125 22.11 19.05 -10.57
CA ARG A 125 20.84 18.84 -11.27
C ARG A 125 21.02 18.76 -12.78
N THR A 126 21.96 19.52 -13.36
CA THR A 126 22.26 19.46 -14.80
C THR A 126 22.75 18.08 -15.22
N VAL A 127 23.53 17.38 -14.37
CA VAL A 127 23.92 15.99 -14.63
C VAL A 127 22.70 15.07 -14.79
N PHE A 128 21.74 15.15 -13.87
CA PHE A 128 20.49 14.40 -13.97
C PHE A 128 19.66 14.78 -15.21
N MET A 129 19.62 16.07 -15.57
CA MET A 129 18.93 16.53 -16.78
C MET A 129 19.57 15.98 -18.06
N GLU A 130 20.90 15.91 -18.13
CA GLU A 130 21.63 15.33 -19.26
C GLU A 130 21.34 13.83 -19.41
N PHE A 131 21.31 13.08 -18.31
CA PHE A 131 20.95 11.67 -18.31
C PHE A 131 19.49 11.48 -18.74
N SER A 132 18.57 12.18 -18.08
CA SER A 132 17.14 12.13 -18.36
C SER A 132 16.81 12.41 -19.83
N ARG A 133 17.43 13.45 -20.43
CA ARG A 133 17.17 13.80 -21.84
C ARG A 133 17.46 12.65 -22.79
N ARG A 134 18.53 11.89 -22.54
CA ARG A 134 18.97 10.79 -23.41
C ARG A 134 18.12 9.55 -23.20
N LEU A 135 17.73 9.28 -21.96
CA LEU A 135 16.80 8.21 -21.62
C LEU A 135 15.40 8.47 -22.19
N ALA A 136 14.91 9.71 -22.13
CA ALA A 136 13.62 10.10 -22.71
C ALA A 136 13.56 9.90 -24.24
N ALA A 137 14.67 10.18 -24.93
CA ALA A 137 14.78 9.99 -26.37
C ALA A 137 14.71 8.50 -26.76
N ALA A 138 15.33 7.62 -25.95
CA ALA A 138 15.29 6.17 -26.15
C ALA A 138 13.86 5.62 -26.02
N SER A 139 13.10 6.04 -24.99
CA SER A 139 11.70 5.61 -24.76
C SER A 139 10.71 6.03 -25.86
N LYS A 140 11.01 7.11 -26.61
CA LYS A 140 10.17 7.54 -27.75
C LYS A 140 10.46 6.74 -29.03
N SER A 141 11.67 6.18 -29.17
CA SER A 141 12.05 5.38 -30.34
C SER A 141 11.36 4.02 -30.39
N THR A 142 11.03 3.44 -29.23
CA THR A 142 10.38 2.12 -29.11
C THR A 142 8.86 2.16 -29.28
N LYS A 143 8.22 3.35 -29.20
CA LYS A 143 6.76 3.53 -29.31
C LYS A 143 6.27 4.04 -30.68
N LYS A 144 7.11 4.06 -31.72
CA LYS A 144 6.70 4.63 -33.01
C LYS A 144 5.85 3.65 -33.83
N ASP A 145 4.56 3.62 -33.52
CA ASP A 145 3.51 3.37 -34.52
C ASP A 145 3.38 4.61 -35.44
N ASN A 146 3.16 4.33 -36.72
CA ASN A 146 3.22 5.21 -37.89
C ASN A 146 2.61 6.63 -37.74
N LYS A 147 3.41 7.67 -38.05
CA LYS A 147 3.05 8.87 -38.86
C LYS A 147 4.27 9.76 -39.18
N GLU A 148 4.33 10.19 -40.44
CA GLU A 148 5.22 11.17 -41.15
C GLU A 148 5.09 12.61 -40.55
N ASP A 149 5.99 13.62 -40.61
CA ASP A 149 7.31 13.89 -41.22
C ASP A 149 8.00 15.12 -40.51
N LEU A 150 9.36 15.21 -40.60
CA LEU A 150 10.32 16.36 -40.45
C LEU A 150 10.74 17.00 -39.07
N PRO A 151 11.99 17.53 -38.93
CA PRO A 151 13.30 17.06 -39.41
C PRO A 151 14.18 16.48 -38.27
N THR A 152 15.11 15.63 -38.69
CA THR A 152 15.96 14.68 -37.96
C THR A 152 16.97 15.28 -36.96
N VAL A 153 16.74 15.01 -35.68
CA VAL A 153 17.80 14.65 -34.72
C VAL A 153 17.86 13.11 -34.70
N PRO A 154 19.03 12.46 -34.77
CA PRO A 154 19.09 11.00 -34.74
C PRO A 154 18.48 10.50 -33.42
N PRO A 155 17.66 9.43 -33.43
CA PRO A 155 17.18 8.84 -32.19
C PRO A 155 18.39 8.37 -31.37
N LEU A 156 18.61 9.00 -30.21
CA LEU A 156 19.63 8.57 -29.26
C LEU A 156 19.22 7.20 -28.70
N SER A 157 20.19 6.30 -28.76
CA SER A 157 20.06 4.86 -28.96
C SER A 157 19.62 4.09 -27.70
N PRO A 158 19.01 2.89 -27.82
CA PRO A 158 18.81 1.91 -26.71
C PRO A 158 20.08 1.54 -25.92
N MET A 159 21.25 2.07 -26.31
CA MET A 159 22.57 1.85 -25.72
C MET A 159 22.76 2.47 -24.34
N TRP A 160 21.94 3.45 -23.93
CA TRP A 160 21.98 4.00 -22.56
C TRP A 160 21.30 3.08 -21.53
N ALA A 161 20.46 2.14 -21.98
CA ALA A 161 19.69 1.26 -21.11
C ALA A 161 20.56 0.27 -20.31
N ASP A 162 21.72 -0.10 -20.84
CA ASP A 162 22.62 -1.08 -20.22
C ASP A 162 23.59 -0.47 -19.19
N LEU A 163 23.55 0.84 -18.99
CA LEU A 163 24.43 1.56 -18.07
C LEU A 163 23.85 1.58 -16.66
N ARG A 164 24.72 1.71 -15.66
CA ARG A 164 24.35 1.77 -14.24
C ARG A 164 24.58 3.15 -13.66
N PHE A 165 23.65 3.63 -12.84
CA PHE A 165 23.68 4.97 -12.29
C PHE A 165 23.67 4.90 -10.77
N ASP A 166 24.87 4.88 -10.18
CA ASP A 166 25.09 4.78 -8.72
C ASP A 166 25.03 6.17 -8.06
N PHE A 167 23.91 6.46 -7.40
CA PHE A 167 23.70 7.63 -6.53
C PHE A 167 23.70 7.25 -5.04
N GLY A 168 24.27 6.09 -4.70
CA GLY A 168 24.25 5.54 -3.35
C GLY A 168 24.94 6.47 -2.35
N GLY A 169 24.28 6.74 -1.23
CA GLY A 169 24.78 7.64 -0.19
C GLY A 169 24.84 9.12 -0.58
N ALA A 170 24.28 9.51 -1.74
CA ALA A 170 24.37 10.88 -2.21
C ALA A 170 23.53 11.86 -1.37
N PRO A 171 24.06 13.08 -1.10
CA PRO A 171 23.24 14.20 -0.64
C PRO A 171 22.50 14.81 -1.84
N ILE A 172 21.18 14.65 -1.89
CA ILE A 172 20.31 15.27 -2.90
C ILE A 172 19.56 16.44 -2.26
N PHE A 173 19.59 17.60 -2.90
CA PHE A 173 19.06 18.85 -2.31
C PHE A 173 18.46 19.76 -3.40
N TYR A 174 17.87 19.15 -4.42
CA TYR A 174 17.26 19.79 -5.59
C TYR A 174 16.19 18.87 -6.19
N PRO A 175 15.17 19.42 -6.88
CA PRO A 175 14.06 18.64 -7.41
C PRO A 175 14.45 17.87 -8.68
N LEU A 176 13.89 16.65 -8.80
CA LEU A 176 14.10 15.68 -9.89
C LEU A 176 12.78 15.32 -10.61
N ARG A 177 11.81 16.24 -10.57
CA ARG A 177 10.49 16.16 -11.19
C ARG A 177 10.58 15.83 -12.68
N GLN A 178 9.70 14.94 -13.15
CA GLN A 178 9.51 14.61 -14.57
C GLN A 178 10.79 14.15 -15.29
N LEU A 179 11.74 13.58 -14.56
CA LEU A 179 12.96 13.03 -15.13
C LEU A 179 12.81 11.54 -15.46
N HIS A 180 13.61 11.09 -16.42
CA HIS A 180 13.75 9.68 -16.77
C HIS A 180 15.02 9.11 -16.11
N PHE A 181 14.86 7.94 -15.49
CA PHE A 181 15.92 7.19 -14.85
C PHE A 181 16.05 5.81 -15.47
N GLN A 182 17.26 5.25 -15.37
CA GLN A 182 17.58 3.90 -15.80
C GLN A 182 18.48 3.27 -14.73
N ASN A 183 18.17 2.07 -14.24
CA ASN A 183 19.01 1.31 -13.28
C ASN A 183 19.58 2.21 -12.15
N ALA A 184 18.71 3.01 -11.54
CA ALA A 184 19.13 4.08 -10.64
C ALA A 184 19.21 3.58 -9.19
N ASP A 185 20.40 3.68 -8.60
CA ASP A 185 20.63 3.28 -7.21
C ASP A 185 20.76 4.51 -6.30
N PHE A 186 19.71 4.81 -5.55
CA PHE A 186 19.66 5.82 -4.48
C PHE A 186 19.78 5.19 -3.09
N ALA A 187 20.31 3.97 -2.95
CA ALA A 187 20.44 3.32 -1.66
C ALA A 187 21.24 4.18 -0.68
N SER A 188 20.73 4.33 0.55
CA SER A 188 21.31 5.18 1.61
C SER A 188 21.48 6.66 1.24
N ALA A 189 20.91 7.15 0.13
CA ALA A 189 20.93 8.56 -0.20
C ALA A 189 20.12 9.39 0.82
N THR A 190 20.52 10.64 1.02
CA THR A 190 19.80 11.59 1.88
C THR A 190 19.27 12.74 1.05
N PHE A 191 17.96 12.91 1.06
CA PHE A 191 17.26 14.01 0.41
C PHE A 191 17.02 15.13 1.42
N TYR A 192 17.81 16.20 1.32
CA TYR A 192 17.70 17.39 2.14
C TYR A 192 16.68 18.36 1.57
N GLY A 193 15.69 18.71 2.38
CA GLY A 193 14.51 19.49 1.96
C GLY A 193 13.57 18.69 1.06
N PRO A 194 12.59 19.35 0.41
CA PRO A 194 11.60 18.65 -0.40
C PRO A 194 12.24 17.83 -1.51
N ALA A 195 11.86 16.55 -1.59
CA ALA A 195 12.27 15.61 -2.63
C ALA A 195 11.13 15.47 -3.63
N ASP A 196 11.37 15.83 -4.89
CA ASP A 196 10.31 15.86 -5.90
C ASP A 196 10.70 14.98 -7.08
N PHE A 197 10.02 13.85 -7.20
CA PHE A 197 10.05 12.88 -8.30
C PHE A 197 8.68 12.81 -9.00
N SER A 198 7.81 13.80 -8.81
CA SER A 198 6.47 13.78 -9.40
C SER A 198 6.55 13.66 -10.94
N GLY A 199 5.77 12.75 -11.50
CA GLY A 199 5.77 12.42 -12.93
C GLY A 199 7.09 11.85 -13.48
N ALA A 200 8.04 11.45 -12.62
CA ALA A 200 9.27 10.80 -13.08
C ALA A 200 8.99 9.39 -13.63
N THR A 201 9.84 8.92 -14.54
CA THR A 201 9.77 7.55 -15.08
C THR A 201 11.07 6.82 -14.79
N PHE A 202 10.97 5.69 -14.10
CA PHE A 202 12.10 4.82 -13.75
C PHE A 202 12.02 3.55 -14.59
N HIS A 203 13.07 3.30 -15.37
CA HIS A 203 13.27 2.05 -16.09
C HIS A 203 14.40 1.24 -15.45
N GLY A 204 14.28 -0.09 -15.49
CA GLY A 204 15.18 -1.00 -14.80
C GLY A 204 15.12 -0.87 -13.29
N ASP A 205 15.82 -1.80 -12.62
CA ASP A 205 15.78 -1.92 -11.17
C ASP A 205 16.22 -0.61 -10.49
N THR A 206 15.37 -0.12 -9.59
CA THR A 206 15.60 1.13 -8.86
C THR A 206 15.59 0.89 -7.36
N SER A 207 16.60 1.38 -6.65
CA SER A 207 16.70 1.23 -5.20
C SER A 207 16.69 2.58 -4.49
N PHE A 208 15.79 2.74 -3.52
CA PHE A 208 15.76 3.76 -2.48
C PHE A 208 15.98 3.13 -1.10
N SER A 209 16.57 1.93 -1.04
CA SER A 209 16.71 1.19 0.21
C SER A 209 17.53 1.99 1.23
N VAL A 210 17.05 2.11 2.46
CA VAL A 210 17.70 2.88 3.55
C VAL A 210 17.80 4.39 3.26
N ALA A 211 17.18 4.90 2.19
CA ALA A 211 17.19 6.33 1.87
C ALA A 211 16.48 7.17 2.96
N GLN A 212 16.95 8.40 3.15
CA GLN A 212 16.44 9.33 4.16
C GLN A 212 15.83 10.55 3.47
N PHE A 213 14.52 10.73 3.59
CA PHE A 213 13.81 11.92 3.12
C PHE A 213 13.54 12.83 4.31
N THR A 214 14.26 13.95 4.42
CA THR A 214 14.23 14.79 5.64
C THR A 214 13.05 15.75 5.68
N ALA A 215 12.32 15.90 4.57
CA ALA A 215 11.11 16.70 4.44
C ALA A 215 10.12 15.96 3.52
N ASP A 216 9.15 16.66 2.96
CA ASP A 216 8.14 16.06 2.09
C ASP A 216 8.77 15.45 0.83
N ALA A 217 8.29 14.27 0.45
CA ALA A 217 8.76 13.51 -0.70
C ALA A 217 7.57 13.16 -1.60
N SER A 218 7.62 13.63 -2.84
CA SER A 218 6.54 13.40 -3.82
C SER A 218 7.02 12.50 -4.95
N PHE A 219 6.32 11.38 -5.13
CA PHE A 219 6.38 10.42 -6.22
C PHE A 219 5.03 10.36 -6.95
N ASP A 220 4.21 11.41 -6.82
CA ASP A 220 2.90 11.48 -7.46
C ASP A 220 3.00 11.29 -8.97
N SER A 221 2.14 10.43 -9.51
CA SER A 221 2.14 10.03 -10.92
C SER A 221 3.48 9.47 -11.42
N ALA A 222 4.40 9.06 -10.54
CA ALA A 222 5.64 8.42 -10.96
C ALA A 222 5.37 7.04 -11.54
N ASN A 223 6.17 6.63 -12.53
CA ASN A 223 6.02 5.36 -13.22
C ASN A 223 7.30 4.52 -13.08
N PHE A 224 7.19 3.39 -12.38
CA PHE A 224 8.26 2.41 -12.22
C PHE A 224 7.96 1.21 -13.12
N THR A 225 8.76 0.99 -14.17
CA THR A 225 8.49 -0.06 -15.16
C THR A 225 9.03 -1.44 -14.76
N ASP A 226 9.94 -1.47 -13.79
CA ASP A 226 10.63 -2.66 -13.30
C ASP A 226 10.68 -2.61 -11.76
N TRP A 227 11.44 -3.51 -11.14
CA TRP A 227 11.49 -3.62 -9.68
C TRP A 227 11.90 -2.30 -9.01
N VAL A 228 11.20 -1.94 -7.94
CA VAL A 228 11.59 -0.81 -7.08
C VAL A 228 11.59 -1.20 -5.61
N GLY A 229 12.65 -0.83 -4.90
CA GLY A 229 12.80 -1.10 -3.46
C GLY A 229 13.01 0.16 -2.63
N PHE A 230 12.09 0.45 -1.72
CA PHE A 230 12.20 1.45 -0.66
C PHE A 230 12.55 0.84 0.69
N SER A 231 12.96 -0.44 0.74
CA SER A 231 13.11 -1.18 1.99
C SER A 231 13.94 -0.44 3.04
N ALA A 232 13.42 -0.34 4.27
CA ALA A 232 14.02 0.40 5.39
C ALA A 232 14.28 1.90 5.13
N ALA A 233 13.67 2.52 4.10
CA ALA A 233 13.70 3.96 3.93
C ALA A 233 12.93 4.69 5.05
N HIS A 234 13.26 5.95 5.24
CA HIS A 234 12.61 6.82 6.22
C HIS A 234 12.10 8.10 5.56
N PHE A 235 10.81 8.34 5.71
CA PHE A 235 10.14 9.56 5.30
C PHE A 235 9.81 10.39 6.54
N ALA A 236 10.53 11.50 6.74
CA ALA A 236 10.32 12.38 7.88
C ALA A 236 9.11 13.30 7.68
N GLY A 237 8.92 13.82 6.46
CA GLY A 237 7.75 14.60 6.04
C GLY A 237 6.65 13.75 5.42
N ALA A 238 5.73 14.41 4.70
CA ALA A 238 4.70 13.74 3.91
C ALA A 238 5.34 12.91 2.77
N ALA A 239 4.75 11.76 2.46
CA ALA A 239 5.20 10.88 1.39
C ALA A 239 4.03 10.63 0.42
N GLU A 240 4.10 11.24 -0.75
CA GLU A 240 3.03 11.22 -1.75
C GLU A 240 3.40 10.23 -2.86
N PHE A 241 2.57 9.22 -3.07
CA PHE A 241 2.63 8.21 -4.14
C PHE A 241 1.28 8.13 -4.86
N GLY A 242 0.51 9.23 -4.84
CA GLY A 242 -0.80 9.33 -5.46
C GLY A 242 -0.70 9.09 -6.97
N GLU A 243 -1.59 8.26 -7.52
CA GLU A 243 -1.59 7.89 -8.94
C GLU A 243 -0.28 7.24 -9.45
N ALA A 244 0.65 6.87 -8.55
CA ALA A 244 1.90 6.22 -8.94
C ALA A 244 1.64 4.81 -9.50
N ARG A 245 2.46 4.41 -10.46
CA ARG A 245 2.31 3.13 -11.19
C ARG A 245 3.55 2.27 -11.01
N PHE A 246 3.34 1.06 -10.53
CA PHE A 246 4.37 0.04 -10.35
C PHE A 246 4.04 -1.13 -11.28
N ALA A 247 4.81 -1.29 -12.35
CA ALA A 247 4.58 -2.34 -13.35
C ALA A 247 5.13 -3.71 -12.92
N ASP A 248 6.13 -3.71 -12.04
CA ASP A 248 6.70 -4.91 -11.43
C ASP A 248 6.66 -4.80 -9.89
N ALA A 249 7.31 -5.73 -9.19
CA ALA A 249 7.29 -5.82 -7.74
C ALA A 249 7.87 -4.56 -7.08
N ALA A 250 7.13 -4.04 -6.09
CA ALA A 250 7.49 -2.86 -5.32
C ALA A 250 7.59 -3.19 -3.83
N SER A 251 8.74 -2.95 -3.24
CA SER A 251 9.01 -3.22 -1.83
C SER A 251 9.05 -1.94 -1.00
N PHE A 252 8.09 -1.80 -0.10
CA PHE A 252 8.02 -0.84 1.00
C PHE A 252 8.20 -1.53 2.36
N ALA A 253 8.81 -2.72 2.38
CA ALA A 253 9.04 -3.48 3.59
C ALA A 253 9.91 -2.68 4.58
N THR A 254 9.57 -2.75 5.86
CA THR A 254 10.28 -2.06 6.97
C THR A 254 10.43 -0.54 6.84
N VAL A 255 9.70 0.11 5.92
CA VAL A 255 9.69 1.57 5.76
C VAL A 255 9.07 2.24 6.98
N THR A 256 9.61 3.40 7.37
CA THR A 256 8.98 4.27 8.37
C THR A 256 8.50 5.57 7.72
N PHE A 257 7.19 5.76 7.71
CA PHE A 257 6.54 7.02 7.33
C PHE A 257 6.20 7.79 8.61
N THR A 258 6.88 8.91 8.84
CA THR A 258 6.64 9.75 10.03
C THR A 258 5.52 10.74 9.76
N GLY A 259 5.55 11.42 8.61
CA GLY A 259 4.45 12.24 8.12
C GLY A 259 3.32 11.42 7.51
N GLU A 260 2.36 12.13 6.89
CA GLU A 260 1.25 11.51 6.16
C GLU A 260 1.77 10.72 4.96
N ALA A 261 1.15 9.57 4.67
CA ALA A 261 1.50 8.75 3.51
C ALA A 261 0.29 8.62 2.60
N ASP A 262 0.42 9.03 1.34
CA ASP A 262 -0.64 8.93 0.35
C ASP A 262 -0.27 7.94 -0.75
N PHE A 263 -1.06 6.90 -0.91
CA PHE A 263 -1.02 5.89 -1.96
C PHE A 263 -2.38 5.81 -2.69
N SER A 264 -3.17 6.88 -2.63
CA SER A 264 -4.48 6.91 -3.27
C SER A 264 -4.36 6.83 -4.79
N ASP A 265 -5.26 6.06 -5.41
CA ASP A 265 -5.23 5.75 -6.85
C ASP A 265 -3.92 5.10 -7.37
N ALA A 266 -3.02 4.66 -6.47
CA ALA A 266 -1.82 3.97 -6.88
C ALA A 266 -2.15 2.59 -7.47
N VAL A 267 -1.36 2.17 -8.46
CA VAL A 267 -1.56 0.91 -9.20
C VAL A 267 -0.32 0.03 -9.10
N PHE A 268 -0.49 -1.17 -8.53
CA PHE A 268 0.54 -2.21 -8.44
C PHE A 268 0.18 -3.37 -9.36
N SER A 269 0.95 -3.56 -10.43
CA SER A 269 0.68 -4.60 -11.44
C SER A 269 1.24 -5.97 -11.04
N ALA A 270 2.14 -6.01 -10.05
CA ALA A 270 2.70 -7.21 -9.44
C ALA A 270 2.61 -7.11 -7.91
N THR A 271 3.56 -7.70 -7.19
CA THR A 271 3.58 -7.70 -5.72
C THR A 271 3.80 -6.30 -5.15
N ALA A 272 2.97 -5.92 -4.17
CA ALA A 272 3.12 -4.72 -3.36
C ALA A 272 3.42 -5.12 -1.91
N ASP A 273 4.67 -4.98 -1.46
CA ASP A 273 5.08 -5.43 -0.13
C ASP A 273 5.28 -4.26 0.84
N PHE A 274 4.36 -4.08 1.78
CA PHE A 274 4.44 -3.12 2.88
C PHE A 274 4.78 -3.80 4.22
N ALA A 275 5.17 -5.07 4.24
CA ALA A 275 5.29 -5.83 5.47
C ALA A 275 6.24 -5.17 6.50
N VAL A 276 5.86 -5.23 7.77
CA VAL A 276 6.66 -4.72 8.90
C VAL A 276 6.94 -3.20 8.83
N SER A 277 6.23 -2.46 7.97
CA SER A 277 6.33 -1.00 7.91
C SER A 277 5.60 -0.31 9.09
N ALA A 278 5.92 0.96 9.30
CA ALA A 278 5.30 1.79 10.32
C ALA A 278 4.83 3.13 9.74
N PHE A 279 3.52 3.37 9.80
CA PHE A 279 2.89 4.65 9.45
C PHE A 279 2.58 5.40 10.73
N LYS A 280 3.33 6.44 11.08
CA LYS A 280 3.16 7.17 12.35
C LYS A 280 2.02 8.18 12.28
N SER A 281 1.76 8.76 11.11
CA SER A 281 0.62 9.62 10.81
C SER A 281 -0.46 8.86 10.02
N ASP A 282 -1.44 9.61 9.48
CA ASP A 282 -2.50 9.09 8.64
C ASP A 282 -1.93 8.51 7.32
N ALA A 283 -2.51 7.38 6.89
CA ALA A 283 -2.12 6.65 5.69
C ALA A 283 -3.34 6.43 4.79
N ASN A 284 -3.30 6.98 3.58
CA ASN A 284 -4.38 6.94 2.60
C ASN A 284 -4.03 5.94 1.48
N PHE A 285 -4.77 4.85 1.41
CA PHE A 285 -4.75 3.86 0.33
C PHE A 285 -6.09 3.82 -0.42
N SER A 286 -6.85 4.93 -0.42
CA SER A 286 -8.16 4.93 -1.07
C SER A 286 -8.05 4.70 -2.58
N ARG A 287 -8.93 3.88 -3.15
CA ARG A 287 -8.90 3.49 -4.57
C ARG A 287 -7.58 2.82 -5.00
N LEU A 288 -6.84 2.23 -4.06
CA LEU A 288 -5.67 1.42 -4.37
C LEU A 288 -6.07 0.24 -5.26
N ASN A 289 -5.27 -0.03 -6.29
CA ASN A 289 -5.49 -1.17 -7.19
C ASN A 289 -4.24 -2.07 -7.22
N THR A 290 -4.37 -3.30 -6.75
CA THR A 290 -3.29 -4.30 -6.78
C THR A 290 -3.70 -5.51 -7.61
N ALA A 291 -2.95 -5.79 -8.67
CA ALA A 291 -3.14 -6.96 -9.51
C ALA A 291 -2.50 -8.22 -8.91
N GLY A 292 -1.33 -8.08 -8.28
CA GLY A 292 -0.65 -9.14 -7.54
C GLY A 292 -0.90 -9.08 -6.03
N ILE A 293 -0.14 -9.90 -5.28
CA ILE A 293 -0.22 -9.99 -3.81
C ILE A 293 0.07 -8.62 -3.18
N ALA A 294 -0.82 -8.17 -2.30
CA ALA A 294 -0.62 -6.99 -1.47
C ALA A 294 -0.38 -7.39 -0.01
N SER A 295 0.83 -7.18 0.48
CA SER A 295 1.23 -7.56 1.84
C SER A 295 1.30 -6.33 2.75
N PHE A 296 0.41 -6.29 3.73
CA PHE A 296 0.39 -5.39 4.89
C PHE A 296 0.60 -6.17 6.20
N ALA A 297 1.31 -7.30 6.13
CA ALA A 297 1.53 -8.16 7.27
C ALA A 297 2.40 -7.47 8.34
N ALA A 298 2.00 -7.59 9.60
CA ALA A 298 2.69 -6.99 10.75
C ALA A 298 2.95 -5.48 10.64
N VAL A 299 2.11 -4.74 9.90
CA VAL A 299 2.20 -3.29 9.79
C VAL A 299 1.63 -2.61 11.03
N THR A 300 2.25 -1.51 11.45
CA THR A 300 1.69 -0.64 12.49
C THR A 300 1.19 0.67 11.89
N PHE A 301 -0.12 0.89 11.96
CA PHE A 301 -0.76 2.17 11.64
C PHE A 301 -0.99 2.97 12.93
N GLY A 302 -0.22 4.03 13.10
CA GLY A 302 -0.29 5.00 14.19
C GLY A 302 -1.39 6.04 13.99
N GLY A 303 -1.57 6.52 12.76
CA GLY A 303 -2.71 7.32 12.32
C GLY A 303 -3.82 6.48 11.68
N LYS A 304 -4.82 7.17 11.10
CA LYS A 304 -5.93 6.54 10.36
C LYS A 304 -5.38 5.76 9.17
N ALA A 305 -5.95 4.59 8.89
CA ALA A 305 -5.61 3.79 7.72
C ALA A 305 -6.85 3.66 6.82
N VAL A 306 -6.81 4.27 5.64
CA VAL A 306 -7.98 4.37 4.75
C VAL A 306 -7.75 3.58 3.47
N PHE A 307 -8.45 2.46 3.32
CA PHE A 307 -8.46 1.59 2.14
C PHE A 307 -9.77 1.70 1.34
N THR A 308 -10.58 2.73 1.57
CA THR A 308 -11.92 2.88 0.95
C THR A 308 -11.90 2.66 -0.57
N ALA A 309 -12.84 1.86 -1.06
CA ALA A 309 -13.02 1.55 -2.49
C ALA A 309 -11.76 1.01 -3.20
N SER A 310 -10.91 0.30 -2.46
CA SER A 310 -9.73 -0.36 -3.04
C SER A 310 -10.09 -1.71 -3.66
N THR A 311 -9.28 -2.16 -4.61
CA THR A 311 -9.42 -3.47 -5.24
C THR A 311 -8.11 -4.25 -5.12
N PHE A 312 -8.18 -5.38 -4.44
CA PHE A 312 -7.11 -6.36 -4.34
C PHE A 312 -7.49 -7.56 -5.22
N HIS A 313 -6.93 -7.67 -6.42
CA HIS A 313 -7.34 -8.72 -7.37
C HIS A 313 -6.87 -10.12 -6.95
N ASP A 314 -5.65 -10.21 -6.42
CA ASP A 314 -5.06 -11.43 -5.86
C ASP A 314 -5.16 -11.41 -4.31
N GLU A 315 -4.27 -12.10 -3.60
CA GLU A 315 -4.28 -12.14 -2.14
C GLU A 315 -3.93 -10.80 -1.48
N ALA A 316 -4.60 -10.50 -0.36
CA ALA A 316 -4.32 -9.33 0.48
C ALA A 316 -4.05 -9.78 1.92
N HIS A 317 -2.85 -9.51 2.44
CA HIS A 317 -2.41 -10.01 3.76
C HIS A 317 -2.29 -8.85 4.75
N PHE A 318 -3.18 -8.78 5.73
CA PHE A 318 -3.14 -7.83 6.84
C PHE A 318 -2.76 -8.52 8.16
N ALA A 319 -2.39 -9.79 8.13
CA ALA A 319 -2.20 -10.61 9.32
C ALA A 319 -1.23 -9.96 10.33
N ALA A 320 -1.60 -10.04 11.61
CA ALA A 320 -0.85 -9.47 12.75
C ALA A 320 -0.59 -7.95 12.68
N SER A 321 -1.31 -7.19 11.84
CA SER A 321 -1.20 -5.73 11.82
C SER A 321 -1.94 -5.06 12.98
N VAL A 322 -1.48 -3.88 13.35
CA VAL A 322 -2.03 -3.08 14.46
C VAL A 322 -2.51 -1.73 13.95
N PHE A 323 -3.80 -1.45 14.15
CA PHE A 323 -4.44 -0.18 13.83
C PHE A 323 -4.72 0.60 15.11
N ASN A 324 -3.94 1.64 15.38
CA ASN A 324 -4.09 2.46 16.60
C ASN A 324 -5.20 3.52 16.50
N ARG A 325 -5.61 3.83 15.27
CA ARG A 325 -6.70 4.76 14.90
C ARG A 325 -7.65 4.05 13.93
N PRO A 326 -8.75 4.68 13.47
CA PRO A 326 -9.73 4.00 12.64
C PRO A 326 -9.12 3.37 11.38
N ALA A 327 -9.52 2.13 11.11
CA ALA A 327 -9.20 1.41 9.90
C ALA A 327 -10.45 1.34 9.01
N VAL A 328 -10.37 1.86 7.79
CA VAL A 328 -11.54 2.01 6.91
C VAL A 328 -11.32 1.23 5.62
N PHE A 329 -12.00 0.11 5.47
CA PHE A 329 -11.98 -0.75 4.28
C PHE A 329 -13.25 -0.63 3.43
N SER A 330 -14.22 0.21 3.83
CA SER A 330 -15.55 0.29 3.22
C SER A 330 -15.54 0.33 1.69
N LYS A 331 -16.50 -0.37 1.08
CA LYS A 331 -16.69 -0.46 -0.39
C LYS A 331 -15.55 -1.12 -1.17
N SER A 332 -14.59 -1.76 -0.50
CA SER A 332 -13.47 -2.43 -1.16
C SER A 332 -13.85 -3.82 -1.67
N LEU A 333 -13.07 -4.29 -2.64
CA LEU A 333 -13.13 -5.63 -3.20
C LEU A 333 -11.84 -6.40 -2.89
N PHE A 334 -11.99 -7.53 -2.21
CA PHE A 334 -10.95 -8.55 -2.07
C PHE A 334 -11.26 -9.70 -3.03
N GLY A 335 -10.61 -9.70 -4.19
CA GLY A 335 -10.75 -10.69 -5.26
C GLY A 335 -10.14 -12.05 -4.91
N GLY A 336 -8.94 -12.04 -4.34
CA GLY A 336 -8.26 -13.23 -3.81
C GLY A 336 -8.48 -13.43 -2.31
N VAL A 337 -7.63 -14.27 -1.70
CA VAL A 337 -7.72 -14.59 -0.26
C VAL A 337 -7.39 -13.35 0.57
N ALA A 338 -8.25 -13.03 1.53
CA ALA A 338 -8.08 -11.91 2.44
C ALA A 338 -7.70 -12.40 3.84
N ARG A 339 -6.46 -12.12 4.27
CA ARG A 339 -5.93 -12.60 5.56
C ARG A 339 -5.85 -11.47 6.59
N PHE A 340 -6.81 -11.40 7.48
CA PHE A 340 -6.88 -10.51 8.64
C PHE A 340 -6.63 -11.26 9.97
N ALA A 341 -6.01 -12.43 9.92
CA ALA A 341 -5.73 -13.24 11.10
C ALA A 341 -4.88 -12.45 12.12
N GLY A 342 -5.34 -12.41 13.37
CA GLY A 342 -4.62 -11.78 14.48
C GLY A 342 -4.45 -10.26 14.38
N ILE A 343 -5.23 -9.55 13.54
CA ILE A 343 -5.20 -8.08 13.56
C ILE A 343 -5.63 -7.53 14.91
N ALA A 344 -5.15 -6.34 15.27
CA ALA A 344 -5.61 -5.61 16.44
C ALA A 344 -6.04 -4.19 16.06
N THR A 345 -7.33 -3.87 16.21
CA THR A 345 -7.85 -2.50 16.03
C THR A 345 -8.15 -1.89 17.40
N LYS A 346 -7.42 -0.82 17.75
CA LYS A 346 -7.62 -0.09 19.02
C LYS A 346 -8.77 0.92 18.94
N GLN A 347 -9.19 1.23 17.72
CA GLN A 347 -10.36 2.05 17.40
C GLN A 347 -11.23 1.36 16.37
N SER A 348 -12.18 2.09 15.78
CA SER A 348 -13.19 1.52 14.88
C SER A 348 -12.59 0.86 13.63
N ALA A 349 -13.26 -0.19 13.17
CA ALA A 349 -12.89 -0.93 11.97
C ALA A 349 -14.09 -1.04 11.03
N MET A 350 -14.02 -0.36 9.88
CA MET A 350 -15.15 -0.22 8.96
C MET A 350 -14.97 -1.13 7.74
N PHE A 351 -15.75 -2.20 7.67
CA PHE A 351 -15.85 -3.15 6.56
C PHE A 351 -17.21 -3.05 5.84
N SER A 352 -17.89 -1.92 5.95
CA SER A 352 -19.23 -1.75 5.40
C SER A 352 -19.21 -1.81 3.87
N ASN A 353 -20.14 -2.59 3.31
CA ASN A 353 -20.25 -2.84 1.87
C ASN A 353 -18.95 -3.38 1.23
N VAL A 354 -18.10 -4.08 2.01
CA VAL A 354 -16.94 -4.78 1.47
C VAL A 354 -17.38 -6.09 0.82
N ARG A 355 -16.72 -6.47 -0.28
CA ARG A 355 -16.91 -7.78 -0.90
C ARG A 355 -15.63 -8.61 -0.79
N PHE A 356 -15.72 -9.76 -0.15
CA PHE A 356 -14.73 -10.83 -0.15
C PHE A 356 -15.16 -11.88 -1.16
N ALA A 357 -14.53 -11.89 -2.34
CA ALA A 357 -14.87 -12.80 -3.44
C ALA A 357 -14.32 -14.23 -3.21
N SER A 358 -13.28 -14.35 -2.39
CA SER A 358 -12.66 -15.62 -1.97
C SER A 358 -12.68 -15.74 -0.43
N ALA A 359 -11.90 -16.67 0.11
CA ALA A 359 -11.82 -16.92 1.55
C ALA A 359 -11.36 -15.68 2.33
N ALA A 360 -12.01 -15.42 3.47
CA ALA A 360 -11.69 -14.34 4.38
C ALA A 360 -11.39 -14.87 5.78
N ASP A 361 -10.19 -14.59 6.28
CA ASP A 361 -9.70 -15.09 7.57
C ASP A 361 -9.54 -13.95 8.56
N PHE A 362 -10.43 -13.88 9.56
CA PHE A 362 -10.40 -12.99 10.72
C PHE A 362 -10.10 -13.76 12.01
N SER A 363 -9.48 -14.94 11.92
CA SER A 363 -9.20 -15.78 13.09
C SER A 363 -8.30 -15.05 14.09
N GLY A 364 -8.67 -15.06 15.37
CA GLY A 364 -7.94 -14.37 16.43
C GLY A 364 -7.87 -12.84 16.29
N ALA A 365 -8.64 -12.23 15.38
CA ALA A 365 -8.71 -10.78 15.26
C ALA A 365 -9.29 -10.16 16.54
N SER A 366 -8.73 -9.02 16.97
CA SER A 366 -9.17 -8.27 18.15
C SER A 366 -9.62 -6.89 17.73
N PHE A 367 -10.89 -6.61 17.93
CA PHE A 367 -11.48 -5.29 17.70
C PHE A 367 -11.93 -4.70 19.03
N THR A 368 -11.55 -3.45 19.33
CA THR A 368 -11.79 -2.86 20.66
C THR A 368 -12.77 -1.70 20.69
N GLN A 369 -13.48 -1.40 19.59
CA GLN A 369 -14.46 -0.30 19.56
C GLN A 369 -15.68 -0.64 18.70
N TYR A 370 -16.03 0.22 17.74
CA TYR A 370 -17.16 0.01 16.84
C TYR A 370 -16.68 -0.71 15.58
N GLU A 371 -17.29 -1.84 15.28
CA GLU A 371 -16.99 -2.63 14.08
C GLU A 371 -18.21 -2.68 13.17
N ASP A 372 -18.02 -2.33 11.90
CA ASP A 372 -19.10 -2.28 10.92
C ASP A 372 -18.84 -3.21 9.75
N PHE A 373 -19.44 -4.39 9.79
CA PHE A 373 -19.57 -5.32 8.66
C PHE A 373 -20.92 -5.17 7.95
N GLY A 374 -21.62 -4.05 8.17
CA GLY A 374 -22.93 -3.78 7.57
C GLY A 374 -22.91 -3.88 6.05
N GLY A 375 -23.76 -4.74 5.49
CA GLY A 375 -23.81 -4.99 4.05
C GLY A 375 -22.56 -5.66 3.45
N ALA A 376 -21.65 -6.18 4.29
CA ALA A 376 -20.51 -6.94 3.80
C ALA A 376 -20.95 -8.25 3.14
N ARG A 377 -20.24 -8.67 2.09
CA ARG A 377 -20.53 -9.87 1.31
C ARG A 377 -19.33 -10.80 1.31
N PHE A 378 -19.53 -12.03 1.77
CA PHE A 378 -18.55 -13.11 1.80
C PHE A 378 -19.00 -14.19 0.80
N ASP A 379 -18.40 -14.17 -0.40
CA ASP A 379 -18.69 -15.15 -1.46
C ASP A 379 -17.96 -16.48 -1.23
N GLY A 380 -16.81 -16.46 -0.54
CA GLY A 380 -16.07 -17.63 -0.06
C GLY A 380 -16.31 -17.91 1.43
N ASP A 381 -15.55 -18.88 1.97
CA ASP A 381 -15.58 -19.21 3.40
C ASP A 381 -15.08 -18.03 4.24
N ALA A 382 -15.75 -17.75 5.35
CA ALA A 382 -15.39 -16.71 6.30
C ALA A 382 -15.16 -17.30 7.69
N THR A 383 -13.98 -17.08 8.28
CA THR A 383 -13.71 -17.47 9.67
C THR A 383 -13.45 -16.25 10.54
N PHE A 384 -14.15 -16.22 11.66
CA PHE A 384 -14.00 -15.30 12.80
C PHE A 384 -13.65 -16.11 14.06
N SER A 385 -13.09 -17.32 13.89
CA SER A 385 -12.79 -18.21 15.01
C SER A 385 -11.87 -17.53 16.02
N ARG A 386 -12.21 -17.60 17.30
CA ARG A 386 -11.45 -16.97 18.41
C ARG A 386 -11.24 -15.46 18.28
N SER A 387 -11.98 -14.80 17.40
CA SER A 387 -11.97 -13.34 17.33
C SER A 387 -12.63 -12.76 18.58
N SER A 388 -12.23 -11.54 18.93
CA SER A 388 -12.72 -10.83 20.09
C SER A 388 -13.19 -9.43 19.71
N PHE A 389 -14.42 -9.12 20.08
CA PHE A 389 -15.07 -7.82 19.88
C PHE A 389 -15.30 -7.21 21.26
N PHE A 390 -14.44 -6.28 21.64
CA PHE A 390 -14.42 -5.64 22.94
C PHE A 390 -15.07 -4.27 22.90
N ALA A 391 -16.03 -4.02 23.79
CA ALA A 391 -16.34 -2.68 24.24
C ALA A 391 -15.40 -2.27 25.39
N VAL A 392 -14.64 -1.19 25.21
CA VAL A 392 -13.89 -0.57 26.30
C VAL A 392 -14.85 0.27 27.13
N ILE A 393 -14.94 0.00 28.43
CA ILE A 393 -15.68 0.84 29.40
C ILE A 393 -15.08 2.25 29.36
N ARG A 394 -15.83 3.23 28.83
CA ARG A 394 -15.43 4.65 28.80
C ARG A 394 -16.22 5.46 29.82
N THR A 395 -15.64 6.55 30.27
CA THR A 395 -16.31 7.52 31.16
C THR A 395 -17.38 8.29 30.38
N SER A 396 -18.36 8.87 31.10
CA SER A 396 -19.65 9.38 30.56
C SER A 396 -19.60 10.45 29.47
N TYR A 397 -18.42 10.94 29.08
CA TYR A 397 -18.24 11.98 28.06
C TYR A 397 -17.98 11.42 26.65
N ASP A 398 -17.80 10.10 26.49
CA ASP A 398 -17.48 9.42 25.21
C ASP A 398 -18.72 8.74 24.55
N MET A 399 -19.94 9.17 24.89
CA MET A 399 -21.22 8.50 24.54
C MET A 399 -21.69 8.68 23.08
N ASP A 400 -20.93 9.38 22.22
CA ASP A 400 -21.39 9.74 20.86
C ASP A 400 -21.23 8.60 19.82
N PHE A 401 -20.66 7.45 20.19
CA PHE A 401 -20.43 6.35 19.25
C PHE A 401 -21.01 5.01 19.74
N PRO A 402 -21.74 4.26 18.89
CA PRO A 402 -22.23 2.93 19.22
C PRO A 402 -21.08 1.95 19.49
N GLN A 403 -21.18 1.16 20.56
CA GLN A 403 -20.16 0.16 20.96
C GLN A 403 -20.63 -1.27 20.70
N TYR A 404 -21.11 -1.56 19.49
CA TYR A 404 -21.58 -2.89 19.11
C TYR A 404 -20.91 -3.37 17.83
N ALA A 405 -20.78 -4.68 17.68
CA ALA A 405 -20.37 -5.27 16.41
C ALA A 405 -21.58 -5.37 15.49
N ASN A 406 -21.51 -4.76 14.32
CA ASN A 406 -22.60 -4.72 13.35
C ASN A 406 -22.35 -5.68 12.19
N PHE A 407 -23.17 -6.72 12.07
CA PHE A 407 -23.24 -7.62 10.92
C PHE A 407 -24.59 -7.50 10.18
N ALA A 408 -25.31 -6.38 10.37
CA ALA A 408 -26.62 -6.22 9.76
C ALA A 408 -26.54 -6.25 8.22
N ASN A 409 -27.43 -7.01 7.59
CA ASN A 409 -27.44 -7.23 6.14
C ASN A 409 -26.15 -7.88 5.58
N ALA A 410 -25.29 -8.46 6.42
CA ALA A 410 -24.15 -9.22 5.93
C ALA A 410 -24.62 -10.51 5.24
N ALA A 411 -23.96 -10.89 4.15
CA ALA A 411 -24.31 -12.09 3.39
C ALA A 411 -23.12 -13.06 3.32
N PHE A 412 -23.32 -14.29 3.80
CA PHE A 412 -22.37 -15.39 3.78
C PHE A 412 -22.86 -16.44 2.78
N ALA A 413 -22.24 -16.51 1.61
CA ALA A 413 -22.61 -17.45 0.55
C ALA A 413 -22.18 -18.88 0.88
N GLN A 414 -21.04 -19.04 1.54
CA GLN A 414 -20.47 -20.33 1.96
C GLN A 414 -20.43 -20.45 3.48
N GLY A 415 -19.51 -21.25 4.03
CA GLY A 415 -19.41 -21.49 5.47
C GLY A 415 -19.00 -20.23 6.23
N ALA A 416 -19.63 -20.01 7.39
CA ALA A 416 -19.29 -18.95 8.32
C ALA A 416 -18.96 -19.54 9.70
N ASP A 417 -17.73 -19.33 10.18
CA ASP A 417 -17.28 -19.88 11.45
C ASP A 417 -17.00 -18.77 12.47
N PHE A 418 -17.88 -18.65 13.46
CA PHE A 418 -17.74 -17.80 14.64
C PHE A 418 -17.41 -18.61 15.90
N SER A 419 -16.84 -19.81 15.74
CA SER A 419 -16.49 -20.68 16.87
C SER A 419 -15.57 -19.98 17.86
N GLU A 420 -15.87 -20.14 19.16
CA GLU A 420 -15.10 -19.55 20.25
C GLU A 420 -14.95 -18.01 20.18
N ALA A 421 -15.72 -17.31 19.32
CA ALA A 421 -15.70 -15.86 19.24
C ALA A 421 -16.28 -15.23 20.51
N THR A 422 -15.77 -14.06 20.90
CA THR A 422 -16.21 -13.37 22.12
C THR A 422 -16.69 -11.96 21.80
N PHE A 423 -17.95 -11.67 22.14
CA PHE A 423 -18.60 -10.39 21.98
C PHE A 423 -18.92 -9.82 23.38
N THR A 424 -18.14 -8.85 23.85
CA THR A 424 -18.37 -8.27 25.19
C THR A 424 -19.44 -7.19 25.21
N ALA A 425 -19.84 -6.70 24.03
CA ALA A 425 -21.03 -5.89 23.83
C ALA A 425 -22.07 -6.64 23.00
N PHE A 426 -23.23 -5.99 22.81
CA PHE A 426 -24.26 -6.53 21.95
C PHE A 426 -23.74 -6.68 20.51
N VAL A 427 -24.21 -7.70 19.81
CA VAL A 427 -23.92 -7.92 18.39
C VAL A 427 -25.21 -8.00 17.59
N GLY A 428 -25.23 -7.32 16.44
CA GLY A 428 -26.39 -7.28 15.55
C GLY A 428 -26.15 -8.12 14.30
N PHE A 429 -26.89 -9.21 14.14
CA PHE A 429 -26.97 -10.02 12.92
C PHE A 429 -28.31 -9.80 12.18
N GLY A 430 -28.97 -8.66 12.41
CA GLY A 430 -30.26 -8.36 11.82
C GLY A 430 -30.22 -8.41 10.28
N ARG A 431 -31.13 -9.14 9.65
CA ARG A 431 -31.13 -9.37 8.18
C ARG A 431 -29.86 -10.03 7.62
N ALA A 432 -28.99 -10.59 8.48
CA ALA A 432 -27.85 -11.35 7.99
C ALA A 432 -28.33 -12.62 7.28
N THR A 433 -27.69 -12.99 6.18
CA THR A 433 -28.01 -14.20 5.41
C THR A 433 -26.87 -15.19 5.50
N PHE A 434 -27.14 -16.37 6.04
CA PHE A 434 -26.25 -17.52 6.05
C PHE A 434 -26.77 -18.55 5.05
N ALA A 435 -26.21 -18.55 3.84
CA ALA A 435 -26.56 -19.49 2.79
C ALA A 435 -25.86 -20.85 2.99
N GLY A 436 -24.61 -20.84 3.45
CA GLY A 436 -23.89 -22.01 3.93
C GLY A 436 -24.14 -22.33 5.40
N ALA A 437 -23.43 -23.33 5.92
CA ALA A 437 -23.47 -23.69 7.33
C ALA A 437 -22.82 -22.60 8.19
N VAL A 438 -23.42 -22.31 9.35
CA VAL A 438 -22.87 -21.37 10.33
C VAL A 438 -22.59 -22.06 11.67
N SER A 439 -21.44 -21.74 12.25
CA SER A 439 -21.05 -22.22 13.58
C SER A 439 -20.86 -21.04 14.52
N PHE A 440 -21.65 -21.01 15.60
CA PHE A 440 -21.41 -20.19 16.79
C PHE A 440 -20.95 -21.08 17.96
N ASN A 441 -20.44 -22.27 17.68
CA ASN A 441 -20.09 -23.25 18.70
C ASN A 441 -19.08 -22.66 19.68
N GLY A 442 -19.39 -22.69 20.97
CA GLY A 442 -18.48 -22.16 21.98
C GLY A 442 -18.43 -20.63 22.08
N ALA A 443 -19.20 -19.88 21.29
CA ALA A 443 -19.16 -18.42 21.28
C ALA A 443 -19.73 -17.80 22.58
N ASN A 444 -19.15 -16.67 22.99
CA ASN A 444 -19.58 -15.90 24.15
C ASN A 444 -20.22 -14.59 23.69
N PHE A 445 -21.46 -14.34 24.10
CA PHE A 445 -22.21 -13.12 23.81
C PHE A 445 -22.55 -12.37 25.09
N ALA A 446 -22.47 -11.04 25.05
CA ALA A 446 -23.18 -10.20 26.00
C ALA A 446 -24.70 -10.27 25.74
N GLY A 447 -25.08 -10.04 24.48
CA GLY A 447 -26.41 -10.26 23.92
C GLY A 447 -26.31 -10.27 22.39
N ALA A 448 -27.25 -10.93 21.71
CA ALA A 448 -27.20 -11.09 20.27
C ALA A 448 -28.59 -10.92 19.64
N TYR A 449 -28.66 -10.18 18.53
CA TYR A 449 -29.90 -9.89 17.81
C TYR A 449 -29.87 -10.50 16.40
N PHE A 450 -30.82 -11.39 16.12
CA PHE A 450 -30.95 -12.13 14.85
C PHE A 450 -32.29 -11.83 14.13
N ALA A 451 -32.94 -10.72 14.45
CA ALA A 451 -34.22 -10.35 13.82
C ALA A 451 -34.09 -10.33 12.28
N ASP A 452 -35.01 -11.01 11.59
CA ASP A 452 -35.02 -11.15 10.12
C ASP A 452 -33.77 -11.84 9.53
N ALA A 453 -32.90 -12.44 10.35
CA ALA A 453 -31.76 -13.21 9.88
C ALA A 453 -32.22 -14.51 9.20
N LYS A 454 -31.47 -14.99 8.22
CA LYS A 454 -31.83 -16.15 7.40
C LYS A 454 -30.78 -17.25 7.49
N PHE A 455 -31.20 -18.45 7.86
CA PHE A 455 -30.35 -19.63 8.00
C PHE A 455 -30.81 -20.71 7.00
N SER A 456 -29.97 -20.98 6.00
CA SER A 456 -30.35 -21.86 4.88
C SER A 456 -29.86 -23.31 5.04
N GLN A 457 -28.81 -23.51 5.82
CA GLN A 457 -28.22 -24.81 6.16
C GLN A 457 -27.97 -24.89 7.68
N LYS A 458 -27.19 -25.88 8.12
CA LYS A 458 -26.84 -26.12 9.54
C LYS A 458 -26.51 -24.82 10.29
N ALA A 459 -27.07 -24.67 11.49
CA ALA A 459 -26.75 -23.59 12.42
C ALA A 459 -26.41 -24.18 13.79
N ASP A 460 -25.14 -24.06 14.19
CA ASP A 460 -24.61 -24.68 15.41
C ASP A 460 -24.40 -23.64 16.51
N PHE A 461 -25.34 -23.54 17.45
CA PHE A 461 -25.29 -22.67 18.62
C PHE A 461 -24.92 -23.43 19.91
N ARG A 462 -24.30 -24.62 19.81
CA ARG A 462 -23.96 -25.39 21.00
C ARG A 462 -22.85 -24.74 21.81
N GLN A 463 -22.85 -24.99 23.11
CA GLN A 463 -21.85 -24.47 24.05
C GLN A 463 -21.76 -22.92 24.00
N THR A 464 -22.85 -22.23 23.66
CA THR A 464 -22.86 -20.76 23.65
C THR A 464 -23.10 -20.20 25.05
N ARG A 465 -22.64 -18.97 25.30
CA ARG A 465 -22.87 -18.27 26.55
C ARG A 465 -23.48 -16.90 26.28
N PHE A 466 -24.45 -16.52 27.10
CA PHE A 466 -25.13 -15.22 27.09
C PHE A 466 -25.03 -14.60 28.49
N SER A 467 -24.36 -13.45 28.57
CA SER A 467 -23.96 -12.87 29.86
C SER A 467 -24.94 -11.81 30.39
N TYR A 468 -25.60 -11.05 29.51
CA TYR A 468 -26.43 -9.90 29.89
C TYR A 468 -27.87 -9.96 29.39
N ALA A 469 -28.13 -10.60 28.25
CA ALA A 469 -29.46 -10.70 27.67
C ALA A 469 -29.66 -12.01 26.92
N GLU A 470 -30.92 -12.46 26.84
CA GLU A 470 -31.32 -13.57 25.97
C GLU A 470 -31.10 -13.21 24.49
N PRO A 471 -30.72 -14.18 23.65
CA PRO A 471 -30.65 -13.95 22.21
C PRO A 471 -32.04 -13.69 21.66
N SER A 472 -32.19 -12.61 20.88
CA SER A 472 -33.45 -12.31 20.21
C SER A 472 -33.43 -12.80 18.77
N PHE A 473 -34.49 -13.51 18.37
CA PHE A 473 -34.71 -14.00 17.01
C PHE A 473 -35.91 -13.32 16.34
N TRP A 474 -36.49 -12.28 16.93
CA TRP A 474 -37.64 -11.57 16.39
C TRP A 474 -37.68 -10.13 16.93
N ASP A 475 -38.38 -9.24 16.23
CA ASP A 475 -38.59 -7.86 16.68
C ASP A 475 -39.94 -7.72 17.40
N SER A 476 -39.92 -7.12 18.60
CA SER A 476 -41.11 -6.83 19.39
C SER A 476 -41.90 -5.61 18.90
N GLU A 477 -41.31 -4.75 18.07
CA GLU A 477 -41.93 -3.52 17.59
C GLU A 477 -42.70 -3.72 16.27
N GLY A 478 -43.91 -4.30 16.35
CA GLY A 478 -45.02 -4.10 15.39
C GLY A 478 -44.85 -4.54 13.92
N GLN A 479 -43.63 -4.84 13.46
CA GLN A 479 -43.32 -5.43 12.16
C GLN A 479 -42.73 -6.81 12.42
N GLN A 480 -43.54 -7.85 12.21
CA GLN A 480 -43.28 -9.26 12.50
C GLN A 480 -42.05 -9.81 11.74
N LYS A 481 -40.84 -9.44 12.18
CA LYS A 481 -39.55 -9.73 11.55
C LYS A 481 -38.83 -10.86 12.28
N SER A 482 -39.36 -12.06 12.11
CA SER A 482 -38.79 -13.29 12.65
C SER A 482 -37.55 -13.75 11.88
N ALA A 483 -36.57 -14.29 12.60
CA ALA A 483 -35.49 -15.06 12.00
C ALA A 483 -36.08 -16.26 11.25
N ARG A 484 -35.55 -16.55 10.07
CA ARG A 484 -36.06 -17.56 9.14
C ARG A 484 -35.09 -18.71 9.01
N PHE A 485 -35.57 -19.93 9.26
CA PHE A 485 -34.82 -21.17 9.12
C PHE A 485 -35.39 -21.97 7.94
N SER A 486 -34.53 -22.53 7.09
CA SER A 486 -34.96 -23.26 5.90
C SER A 486 -35.60 -24.59 6.25
N ALA A 487 -36.83 -24.81 5.78
CA ALA A 487 -37.50 -26.11 5.89
C ALA A 487 -36.87 -27.19 5.01
N GLN A 488 -35.91 -26.86 4.14
CA GLN A 488 -35.14 -27.84 3.37
C GLN A 488 -33.92 -28.38 4.14
N ALA A 489 -33.42 -27.66 5.13
CA ALA A 489 -32.29 -28.11 5.94
C ALA A 489 -32.61 -29.41 6.71
N ASP A 490 -31.58 -30.08 7.24
CA ASP A 490 -31.76 -31.18 8.19
C ASP A 490 -32.29 -30.64 9.53
N PRO A 491 -33.43 -31.12 10.06
CA PRO A 491 -33.94 -30.73 11.37
C PRO A 491 -32.96 -30.93 12.51
N GLN A 492 -32.07 -31.92 12.41
CA GLN A 492 -31.00 -32.15 13.39
C GLN A 492 -29.79 -31.23 13.17
N GLY A 493 -29.81 -30.42 12.12
CA GLY A 493 -28.77 -29.43 11.81
C GLY A 493 -28.94 -28.10 12.54
N TYR A 494 -30.08 -27.85 13.19
CA TYR A 494 -30.30 -26.66 14.02
C TYR A 494 -30.12 -27.04 15.49
N LEU A 495 -29.00 -26.58 16.07
CA LEU A 495 -28.55 -27.03 17.37
C LEU A 495 -28.48 -25.84 18.31
N PHE A 496 -29.30 -25.83 19.37
CA PHE A 496 -29.37 -24.74 20.34
C PHE A 496 -29.06 -25.29 21.74
N GLU A 497 -27.92 -24.89 22.30
CA GLU A 497 -27.51 -25.32 23.64
C GLU A 497 -26.64 -24.22 24.26
N ALA A 498 -27.15 -23.62 25.35
CA ALA A 498 -26.37 -22.71 26.17
C ALA A 498 -25.59 -23.48 27.24
N ARG A 499 -24.41 -22.97 27.62
CA ARG A 499 -23.60 -23.56 28.69
C ARG A 499 -24.33 -23.49 30.04
N PRO A 500 -24.10 -24.44 30.97
CA PRO A 500 -24.70 -24.41 32.30
C PRO A 500 -24.41 -23.12 33.09
N GLU A 501 -23.26 -22.49 32.87
CA GLU A 501 -22.86 -21.24 33.54
C GLU A 501 -23.38 -19.98 32.85
N SER A 502 -24.19 -20.13 31.79
CA SER A 502 -24.79 -19.01 31.07
C SER A 502 -25.93 -18.41 31.90
N ALA A 503 -25.94 -17.08 32.05
CA ALA A 503 -27.01 -16.39 32.80
C ALA A 503 -28.34 -16.40 32.03
N HIS A 504 -28.24 -16.41 30.70
CA HIS A 504 -29.36 -16.46 29.77
C HIS A 504 -29.16 -17.61 28.78
N GLY A 505 -30.21 -18.05 28.10
CA GLY A 505 -30.14 -19.17 27.18
C GLY A 505 -31.21 -19.11 26.10
N PHE A 506 -31.43 -20.23 25.43
CA PHE A 506 -32.47 -20.34 24.41
C PHE A 506 -33.78 -20.81 25.04
N SER A 507 -34.87 -20.12 24.72
CA SER A 507 -36.22 -20.65 24.85
C SER A 507 -36.61 -21.22 23.50
N CYS A 508 -36.70 -22.55 23.39
CA CYS A 508 -37.02 -23.23 22.13
C CYS A 508 -38.45 -23.78 22.14
N GLY A 509 -39.12 -23.62 21.00
CA GLY A 509 -40.42 -24.19 20.68
C GLY A 509 -40.35 -25.09 19.46
N THR A 510 -41.51 -25.54 18.98
CA THR A 510 -41.60 -26.31 17.73
C THR A 510 -42.25 -25.50 16.62
N ALA A 511 -41.70 -25.58 15.41
CA ALA A 511 -42.33 -25.09 14.19
C ALA A 511 -42.44 -26.24 13.18
N GLU A 512 -43.51 -26.23 12.38
CA GLU A 512 -43.76 -27.24 11.35
C GLU A 512 -43.98 -26.58 9.99
N LEU A 513 -43.30 -27.09 8.97
CA LEU A 513 -43.51 -26.72 7.58
C LEU A 513 -43.16 -27.92 6.69
N LEU A 514 -43.94 -28.14 5.61
CA LEU A 514 -43.74 -29.28 4.69
C LEU A 514 -43.74 -30.66 5.38
N ASN A 515 -44.58 -30.85 6.41
CA ASN A 515 -44.65 -32.07 7.24
C ASN A 515 -43.32 -32.43 7.94
N ARG A 516 -42.49 -31.42 8.22
CA ARG A 516 -41.23 -31.57 8.96
C ARG A 516 -41.29 -30.68 10.19
N THR A 517 -40.99 -31.26 11.34
CA THR A 517 -40.95 -30.56 12.63
C THR A 517 -39.52 -30.17 12.95
N PHE A 518 -39.32 -28.92 13.36
CA PHE A 518 -38.04 -28.37 13.78
C PHE A 518 -38.15 -27.80 15.19
N VAL A 519 -37.07 -27.91 15.96
CA VAL A 519 -36.92 -27.22 17.25
C VAL A 519 -36.16 -25.93 16.99
N LEU A 520 -36.82 -24.79 17.21
CA LEU A 520 -36.28 -23.46 16.91
C LEU A 520 -36.47 -22.53 18.12
N PRO A 521 -35.68 -21.44 18.25
CA PRO A 521 -35.93 -20.40 19.24
C PRO A 521 -37.35 -19.81 19.07
N ILE A 522 -38.01 -19.52 20.18
CA ILE A 522 -39.37 -18.94 20.18
C ILE A 522 -39.39 -17.66 19.34
N GLY A 523 -40.43 -17.51 18.52
CA GLY A 523 -40.60 -16.39 17.61
C GLY A 523 -39.89 -16.54 16.26
N ALA A 524 -38.97 -17.51 16.10
CA ALA A 524 -38.42 -17.85 14.80
C ALA A 524 -39.41 -18.64 13.94
N VAL A 525 -39.28 -18.56 12.62
CA VAL A 525 -40.17 -19.22 11.65
C VAL A 525 -39.39 -20.12 10.69
N LEU A 526 -40.07 -21.10 10.12
CA LEU A 526 -39.58 -21.84 8.96
C LEU A 526 -40.02 -21.14 7.67
N TYR A 527 -39.19 -21.20 6.63
CA TYR A 527 -39.58 -20.82 5.28
C TYR A 527 -39.24 -21.93 4.28
N ASP A 528 -40.01 -22.02 3.20
CA ASP A 528 -39.66 -22.88 2.06
C ASP A 528 -38.84 -22.07 1.03
N PRO A 529 -37.55 -22.39 0.82
CA PRO A 529 -36.72 -21.72 -0.19
C PRO A 529 -37.31 -21.73 -1.60
N ASP A 530 -38.09 -22.75 -1.96
CA ASP A 530 -38.69 -22.89 -3.30
C ASP A 530 -39.97 -22.05 -3.46
N SER A 531 -40.33 -21.25 -2.46
CA SER A 531 -41.56 -20.44 -2.43
C SER A 531 -41.34 -18.95 -2.64
N TRP A 532 -40.14 -18.54 -3.06
CA TRP A 532 -39.78 -17.15 -3.34
C TRP A 532 -40.63 -16.57 -4.48
N ASP A 533 -41.29 -15.44 -4.20
CA ASP A 533 -42.07 -14.66 -5.17
C ASP A 533 -41.25 -13.42 -5.55
N GLU A 534 -40.74 -13.38 -6.79
CA GLU A 534 -39.90 -12.28 -7.29
C GLU A 534 -40.64 -10.94 -7.37
N GLU A 535 -41.97 -10.93 -7.57
CA GLU A 535 -42.73 -9.69 -7.64
C GLU A 535 -42.95 -9.10 -6.24
N LYS A 536 -43.20 -9.95 -5.25
CA LYS A 536 -43.44 -9.54 -3.86
C LYS A 536 -42.18 -9.42 -3.02
N GLN A 537 -41.06 -10.00 -3.48
CA GLN A 537 -39.81 -10.10 -2.73
C GLN A 537 -40.01 -10.79 -1.36
N GLU A 538 -40.89 -11.81 -1.32
CA GLU A 538 -41.26 -12.53 -0.11
C GLU A 538 -41.44 -14.05 -0.36
N TYR A 539 -41.34 -14.84 0.70
CA TYR A 539 -41.64 -16.27 0.67
C TYR A 539 -43.14 -16.51 0.85
N THR A 540 -43.76 -17.22 -0.09
CA THR A 540 -45.19 -17.53 -0.04
C THR A 540 -45.55 -18.66 0.92
N ARG A 541 -44.57 -19.45 1.36
CA ARG A 541 -44.75 -20.55 2.34
C ARG A 541 -43.82 -20.33 3.53
N ILE A 542 -44.41 -19.87 4.63
CA ILE A 542 -43.76 -19.61 5.94
C ILE A 542 -44.61 -20.31 7.02
N SER A 543 -43.98 -20.89 8.04
CA SER A 543 -44.70 -21.47 9.18
C SER A 543 -45.22 -20.40 10.14
N GLU A 544 -46.14 -20.79 11.02
CA GLU A 544 -46.33 -20.05 12.27
C GLU A 544 -45.02 -19.98 13.07
N PRO A 545 -44.81 -18.93 13.89
CA PRO A 545 -43.65 -18.86 14.78
C PRO A 545 -43.58 -20.04 15.74
N ALA A 546 -42.37 -20.49 16.07
CA ALA A 546 -42.17 -21.53 17.08
C ALA A 546 -42.76 -21.09 18.44
N GLN A 547 -43.60 -21.96 19.01
CA GLN A 547 -44.30 -21.75 20.28
C GLN A 547 -43.79 -22.66 21.40
#